data_AF-A0A6V7ICA3-F1
#
_entry.id   AF-A0A6V7ICA3-F1
#
_cell.length_a   1.000
_cell.length_b   1.000
_cell.length_c   1.000
_cell.angle_alpha   90.00
_cell.angle_beta   90.00
_cell.angle_gamma   90.00
#
_symmetry.space_group_name_H-M   'P 1'
#
loop_
_entity.id
_entity.type
_entity.pdbx_description
1 polymer ?
#
loop_
_entity_poly.entity_id
_entity_poly.type
_entity_poly.pdbx_seq_one_letter_code
_entity_poly.pdbx_strand_id
1 'polypeptide(L)'
;MDVEIMSDPQKLRNYIKDLRVEKKSGELDEEDRLNNQETSWRNVIDYSLIESCIEHYDEDIRLEILGLLVDSKKSTLFFNEKELQLIMHFLIINLGERLEFVPLIKRALKRVKESLAVFKRHLAQLDKLESCKHDVRDNLELYENLKEEYLQLANIAEHSIDYYKNFYLQVRETCLTGIRPGSTHTRKKNSLRIIQLEEEFLANEFRNSAWTREQADKLFECLLLDTYETNKEVTYKILTNINPNLLQLDDETKVQEIIEVALKLGNSIRPIDSITASYMARISLLSPVIKTVLNRYMEIDGAIKSADDITLHLIIIVIEQLRGPARLASENIITAAARHSLYGYLLCIRLLLSTCNLKKQANSKLWIDTINEIISICLSLNNSVTQIVNSSSPEGHLPMDLDNKILDADSDTAVTPQMVLLCSWRTVKEVSLLFGYLAEKSPIEGEDVNSGLLSKDQIIKIGDHLVTLLCETKHRGAFEQAHVGFEQLCKRLWRLKQPSLNELPKLWLYQLLLAITGLSSSNSKLCATRRSAGVPFMVQ
;
A
#
# COMPACT_ATOMS: atom_id res chain seq x y z
N MET A 1 -0.46 47.54 -6.15
CA MET A 1 0.12 46.52 -7.03
C MET A 1 -0.33 46.81 -8.46
N ASP A 2 0.56 46.77 -9.44
CA ASP A 2 0.26 47.23 -10.81
C ASP A 2 -0.74 46.30 -11.51
N VAL A 3 -1.83 46.88 -12.02
CA VAL A 3 -2.89 46.18 -12.77
C VAL A 3 -2.32 45.36 -13.95
N GLU A 4 -1.17 45.76 -14.48
CA GLU A 4 -0.44 45.01 -15.52
C GLU A 4 0.08 43.64 -15.06
N ILE A 5 0.55 43.51 -13.81
CA ILE A 5 1.09 42.25 -13.29
C ILE A 5 -0.03 41.21 -13.18
N MET A 6 -1.23 41.63 -12.79
CA MET A 6 -2.40 40.76 -12.66
C MET A 6 -2.97 40.31 -14.01
N SER A 7 -2.71 41.06 -15.09
CA SER A 7 -3.26 40.77 -16.42
C SER A 7 -2.42 39.80 -17.26
N ASP A 8 -1.13 39.65 -16.93
CA ASP A 8 -0.20 38.77 -17.64
C ASP A 8 0.23 37.59 -16.75
N PRO A 9 -0.23 36.36 -17.05
CA PRO A 9 0.08 35.16 -16.28
C PRO A 9 1.58 34.91 -16.10
N GLN A 10 2.40 35.25 -17.11
CA GLN A 10 3.84 35.02 -17.04
C GLN A 10 4.50 36.00 -16.08
N LYS A 11 4.06 37.26 -16.06
CA LYS A 11 4.53 38.27 -15.10
C LYS A 11 4.09 37.90 -13.68
N LEU A 12 2.82 37.51 -13.51
CA LEU A 12 2.29 37.08 -12.21
C LEU A 12 3.06 35.89 -11.64
N ARG A 13 3.31 34.87 -12.48
CA ARG A 13 4.09 33.70 -12.08
C ARG A 13 5.50 34.06 -11.64
N ASN A 14 6.20 34.90 -12.42
CA ASN A 14 7.56 35.32 -12.07
C ASN A 14 7.58 36.11 -10.76
N TYR A 15 6.62 37.02 -10.57
CA TYR A 15 6.47 37.77 -9.33
C TYR A 15 6.29 36.85 -8.10
N ILE A 16 5.40 35.86 -8.16
CA ILE A 16 5.20 34.89 -7.06
C ILE A 16 6.47 34.07 -6.82
N LYS A 17 7.17 33.68 -7.90
CA LYS A 17 8.41 32.91 -7.81
C LYS A 17 9.52 33.68 -7.13
N ASP A 18 9.66 34.97 -7.42
CA ASP A 18 10.66 35.85 -6.79
C ASP A 18 10.35 35.99 -5.29
N LEU A 19 9.09 36.22 -4.92
CA LEU A 19 8.66 36.20 -3.52
C LEU A 19 8.97 34.86 -2.83
N ARG A 20 8.78 33.74 -3.53
CA ARG A 20 9.07 32.42 -2.96
C ARG A 20 10.58 32.22 -2.71
N VAL A 21 11.44 32.86 -3.50
CA VAL A 21 12.88 32.89 -3.25
C VAL A 21 13.19 33.68 -1.97
N GLU A 22 12.62 34.88 -1.81
CA GLU A 22 12.76 35.69 -0.59
C GLU A 22 12.24 34.95 0.66
N LYS A 23 11.13 34.21 0.52
CA LYS A 23 10.57 33.38 1.60
C LYS A 23 11.54 32.28 2.04
N LYS A 24 12.28 31.69 1.09
CA LYS A 24 13.28 30.65 1.37
C LYS A 24 14.58 31.23 1.92
N SER A 25 14.97 32.45 1.55
CA SER A 25 16.13 33.14 2.12
C SER A 25 15.84 33.68 3.53
N GLY A 26 14.56 33.84 3.87
CA GLY A 26 14.05 34.30 5.16
C GLY A 26 13.77 35.81 5.21
N GLU A 27 14.01 36.53 4.12
CA GLU A 27 13.79 37.99 4.01
C GLU A 27 12.32 38.37 4.19
N LEU A 28 11.39 37.50 3.77
CA LEU A 28 9.96 37.72 4.00
C LEU A 28 9.48 37.38 5.42
N ASP A 29 10.33 36.81 6.28
CA ASP A 29 9.97 36.36 7.63
C ASP A 29 10.68 37.18 8.73
N GLU A 30 11.08 38.41 8.41
CA GLU A 30 11.59 39.39 9.38
C GLU A 30 10.45 39.91 10.28
N GLU A 31 10.78 40.28 11.53
CA GLU A 31 9.77 40.59 12.56
C GLU A 31 8.82 41.72 12.18
N ASP A 32 9.32 42.74 11.48
CA ASP A 32 8.54 43.87 10.96
C ASP A 32 7.48 43.43 9.95
N ARG A 33 7.78 42.41 9.12
CA ARG A 33 6.85 41.83 8.13
C ARG A 33 5.85 40.84 8.74
N LEU A 34 6.18 40.26 9.90
CA LEU A 34 5.28 39.35 10.62
C LEU A 34 4.16 40.10 11.35
N ASN A 35 4.38 41.37 11.70
CA ASN A 35 3.45 42.19 12.46
C ASN A 35 2.38 42.87 11.58
N ASN A 36 1.17 43.06 12.13
CA ASN A 36 0.06 43.84 11.55
C ASN A 36 -0.38 43.46 10.12
N GLN A 37 -0.51 42.15 9.84
CA GLN A 37 -0.94 41.61 8.53
C GLN A 37 -2.48 41.60 8.36
N GLU A 38 -3.13 42.75 8.46
CA GLU A 38 -4.59 42.85 8.34
C GLU A 38 -5.07 42.63 6.90
N THR A 39 -4.52 43.37 5.94
CA THR A 39 -4.96 43.37 4.53
C THR A 39 -4.03 42.61 3.59
N SER A 40 -2.76 42.49 3.96
CA SER A 40 -1.71 41.94 3.09
C SER A 40 -0.84 40.94 3.85
N TRP A 41 -0.56 39.80 3.23
CA TRP A 41 0.35 38.79 3.76
C TRP A 41 1.80 39.27 3.68
N ARG A 42 2.51 39.14 4.79
CA ARG A 42 3.86 39.70 5.05
C ARG A 42 4.00 41.19 4.72
N ASN A 43 2.89 41.93 4.68
CA ASN A 43 2.83 43.33 4.23
C ASN A 43 3.36 43.54 2.78
N VAL A 44 3.37 42.48 1.95
CA VAL A 44 3.88 42.52 0.57
C VAL A 44 2.78 42.21 -0.46
N ILE A 45 1.94 41.23 -0.20
CA ILE A 45 0.96 40.71 -1.17
C ILE A 45 -0.44 40.69 -0.56
N ASP A 46 -1.43 41.21 -1.27
CA ASP A 46 -2.81 41.26 -0.79
C ASP A 46 -3.43 39.86 -0.70
N TYR A 47 -4.20 39.61 0.37
CA TYR A 47 -4.86 38.30 0.55
C TYR A 47 -5.81 37.97 -0.62
N SER A 48 -6.49 38.97 -1.18
CA SER A 48 -7.36 38.80 -2.35
C SER A 48 -6.59 38.34 -3.60
N LEU A 49 -5.34 38.79 -3.78
CA LEU A 49 -4.50 38.29 -4.86
C LEU A 49 -4.13 36.84 -4.63
N ILE A 50 -3.72 36.47 -3.40
CA ILE A 50 -3.40 35.08 -3.06
C ILE A 50 -4.60 34.17 -3.39
N GLU A 51 -5.80 34.55 -2.97
CA GLU A 51 -7.03 33.82 -3.27
C GLU A 51 -7.25 33.68 -4.78
N SER A 52 -7.11 34.76 -5.55
CA SER A 52 -7.22 34.70 -7.02
C SER A 52 -6.18 33.78 -7.66
N CYS A 53 -4.95 33.73 -7.11
CA CYS A 53 -3.88 32.85 -7.57
C CYS A 53 -4.17 31.37 -7.26
N ILE A 54 -4.84 31.08 -6.15
CA ILE A 54 -5.26 29.72 -5.77
C ILE A 54 -6.31 29.17 -6.75
N GLU A 55 -7.18 30.05 -7.25
CA GLU A 55 -8.25 29.72 -8.22
C GLU A 55 -7.82 29.90 -9.69
N HIS A 56 -6.56 30.26 -9.91
CA HIS A 56 -6.08 30.61 -11.24
C HIS A 56 -6.09 29.40 -12.19
N TYR A 57 -6.42 29.63 -13.46
CA TYR A 57 -6.52 28.56 -14.46
C TYR A 57 -5.16 27.87 -14.71
N ASP A 58 -4.06 28.63 -14.61
CA ASP A 58 -2.69 28.13 -14.70
C ASP A 58 -2.28 27.32 -13.45
N GLU A 59 -1.99 26.03 -13.65
CA GLU A 59 -1.50 25.09 -12.64
C GLU A 59 -0.18 25.52 -11.98
N ASP A 60 0.72 26.14 -12.74
CA ASP A 60 2.02 26.56 -12.23
C ASP A 60 1.88 27.72 -11.24
N ILE A 61 0.98 28.66 -11.50
CA ILE A 61 0.69 29.78 -10.56
C ILE A 61 0.12 29.22 -9.26
N ARG A 62 -0.82 28.27 -9.36
CA ARG A 62 -1.39 27.57 -8.19
C ARG A 62 -0.31 26.85 -7.37
N LEU A 63 0.64 26.18 -8.01
CA LEU A 63 1.75 25.52 -7.31
C LEU A 63 2.72 26.51 -6.66
N GLU A 64 3.06 27.60 -7.37
CA GLU A 64 3.98 28.60 -6.84
C GLU A 64 3.37 29.33 -5.64
N ILE A 65 2.06 29.63 -5.66
CA ILE A 65 1.41 30.29 -4.52
C ILE A 65 1.32 29.39 -3.29
N LEU A 66 0.98 28.10 -3.46
CA LEU A 66 1.06 27.14 -2.34
C LEU A 66 2.51 27.01 -1.85
N GLY A 67 3.46 27.00 -2.78
CA GLY A 67 4.89 27.04 -2.51
C GLY A 67 5.31 28.22 -1.63
N LEU A 68 4.82 29.41 -1.94
CA LEU A 68 5.09 30.65 -1.22
C LEU A 68 4.55 30.60 0.23
N LEU A 69 3.35 30.07 0.43
CA LEU A 69 2.74 29.94 1.76
C LEU A 69 3.48 28.90 2.64
N VAL A 70 3.91 27.80 2.04
CA VAL A 70 4.41 26.62 2.77
C VAL A 70 5.93 26.63 2.97
N ASP A 71 6.70 27.13 2.02
CA ASP A 71 8.15 27.14 2.14
C ASP A 71 8.59 28.14 3.23
N SER A 72 9.65 27.79 3.97
CA SER A 72 10.19 28.61 5.05
C SER A 72 11.65 28.22 5.30
N LYS A 73 12.48 29.21 5.64
CA LYS A 73 13.85 28.97 6.12
C LYS A 73 13.87 28.32 7.50
N LYS A 74 12.99 28.78 8.40
CA LYS A 74 12.86 28.28 9.77
C LYS A 74 11.75 27.23 9.80
N SER A 75 12.11 26.00 10.12
CA SER A 75 11.16 24.88 10.13
C SER A 75 10.14 24.98 11.28
N THR A 76 10.46 25.75 12.32
CA THR A 76 9.59 26.05 13.47
C THR A 76 8.76 27.32 13.32
N LEU A 77 8.92 28.10 12.25
CA LEU A 77 8.09 29.29 12.02
C LEU A 77 6.63 28.85 11.85
N PHE A 78 5.80 29.23 12.81
CA PHE A 78 4.40 28.80 12.85
C PHE A 78 3.57 29.50 11.78
N PHE A 79 2.50 28.82 11.36
CA PHE A 79 1.49 29.39 10.51
C PHE A 79 0.53 30.24 11.35
N ASN A 80 0.14 31.40 10.87
CA ASN A 80 -1.02 32.09 11.40
C ASN A 80 -2.32 31.45 10.88
N GLU A 81 -3.45 31.83 11.47
CA GLU A 81 -4.75 31.25 11.11
C GLU A 81 -5.12 31.48 9.64
N LYS A 82 -4.90 32.69 9.11
CA LYS A 82 -5.19 33.03 7.70
C LYS A 82 -4.37 32.19 6.72
N GLU A 83 -3.09 31.93 7.01
CA GLU A 83 -2.24 31.07 6.17
C GLU A 83 -2.78 29.64 6.09
N LEU A 84 -3.25 29.09 7.22
CA LEU A 84 -3.88 27.76 7.23
C LEU A 84 -5.21 27.75 6.48
N GLN A 85 -6.01 28.82 6.58
CA GLN A 85 -7.25 28.98 5.82
C GLN A 85 -6.98 29.02 4.31
N LEU A 86 -5.93 29.73 3.86
CA LEU A 86 -5.52 29.75 2.44
C LEU A 86 -5.03 28.38 1.95
N ILE A 87 -4.27 27.65 2.78
CA ILE A 87 -3.86 26.28 2.46
C ILE A 87 -5.08 25.35 2.36
N MET A 88 -6.08 25.52 3.23
CA MET A 88 -7.35 24.80 3.13
C MET A 88 -8.12 25.15 1.85
N HIS A 89 -8.22 26.43 1.50
CA HIS A 89 -8.86 26.89 0.27
C HIS A 89 -8.23 26.24 -0.95
N PHE A 90 -6.89 26.23 -0.99
CA PHE A 90 -6.15 25.53 -2.03
C PHE A 90 -6.52 24.05 -2.11
N LEU A 91 -6.56 23.35 -0.98
CA LEU A 91 -6.89 21.93 -0.94
C LEU A 91 -8.30 21.66 -1.47
N ILE A 92 -9.30 22.44 -1.06
CA ILE A 92 -10.71 22.25 -1.46
C ILE A 92 -10.86 22.26 -2.98
N ILE A 93 -10.19 23.20 -3.64
CA ILE A 93 -10.27 23.43 -5.09
C ILE A 93 -9.44 22.41 -5.86
N ASN A 94 -8.21 22.17 -5.41
CA ASN A 94 -7.20 21.47 -6.21
C ASN A 94 -7.11 19.96 -5.93
N LEU A 95 -7.89 19.42 -5.00
CA LEU A 95 -7.78 18.02 -4.58
C LEU A 95 -7.87 17.01 -5.74
N GLY A 96 -8.72 17.31 -6.73
CA GLY A 96 -8.97 16.45 -7.89
C GLY A 96 -8.09 16.72 -9.11
N GLU A 97 -7.26 17.76 -9.07
CA GLU A 97 -6.42 18.20 -10.18
C GLU A 97 -5.21 17.28 -10.35
N ARG A 98 -4.70 17.17 -11.59
CA ARG A 98 -3.48 16.40 -11.91
C ARG A 98 -2.20 17.16 -11.57
N LEU A 99 -2.22 17.79 -10.40
CA LEU A 99 -1.21 18.70 -9.90
C LEU A 99 -0.36 18.02 -8.82
N GLU A 100 0.96 18.13 -8.90
CA GLU A 100 1.88 17.51 -7.92
C GLU A 100 2.12 18.39 -6.69
N PHE A 101 1.05 18.66 -5.92
CA PHE A 101 1.08 19.54 -4.74
C PHE A 101 1.22 18.79 -3.40
N VAL A 102 0.98 17.48 -3.36
CA VAL A 102 1.06 16.67 -2.13
C VAL A 102 2.41 16.80 -1.40
N PRO A 103 3.58 16.91 -2.07
CA PRO A 103 4.85 17.18 -1.39
C PRO A 103 4.88 18.52 -0.64
N LEU A 104 4.17 19.55 -1.11
CA LEU A 104 4.02 20.81 -0.39
C LEU A 104 3.16 20.63 0.85
N ILE A 105 2.02 19.95 0.73
CA ILE A 105 1.16 19.64 1.90
C ILE A 105 1.92 18.84 2.96
N LYS A 106 2.76 17.88 2.54
CA LYS A 106 3.68 17.18 3.46
C LYS A 106 4.58 18.16 4.23
N ARG A 107 5.18 19.15 3.55
CA ARG A 107 6.01 20.17 4.21
C ARG A 107 5.18 21.03 5.18
N ALA A 108 3.96 21.40 4.81
CA ALA A 108 3.06 22.15 5.67
C ALA A 108 2.73 21.37 6.96
N LEU A 109 2.28 20.11 6.84
CA LEU A 109 1.97 19.26 7.98
C LEU A 109 3.19 19.02 8.90
N LYS A 110 4.38 18.84 8.32
CA LYS A 110 5.62 18.72 9.08
C LYS A 110 5.94 20.00 9.86
N ARG A 111 5.77 21.17 9.26
CA ARG A 111 5.98 22.48 9.92
C ARG A 111 4.94 22.72 11.01
N VAL A 112 3.68 22.35 10.80
CA VAL A 112 2.62 22.35 11.84
C VAL A 112 3.09 21.54 13.06
N LYS A 113 3.58 20.31 12.86
CA LYS A 113 4.11 19.47 13.94
C LYS A 113 5.26 20.14 14.71
N GLU A 114 6.22 20.71 13.99
CA GLU A 114 7.39 21.35 14.61
C GLU A 114 7.01 22.60 15.40
N SER A 115 6.05 23.39 14.93
CA SER A 115 5.49 24.52 15.67
C SER A 115 4.71 24.08 16.91
N LEU A 116 3.93 23.00 16.86
CA LEU A 116 3.26 22.43 18.04
C LEU A 116 4.25 22.06 19.14
N ALA A 117 5.42 21.53 18.77
CA ALA A 117 6.48 21.23 19.73
C ALA A 117 7.08 22.51 20.38
N VAL A 118 7.03 23.66 19.72
CA VAL A 118 7.39 24.96 20.31
C VAL A 118 6.30 25.41 21.27
N PHE A 119 5.03 25.40 20.84
CA PHE A 119 3.90 25.81 21.65
C PHE A 119 3.78 25.00 22.95
N LYS A 120 3.92 23.67 22.88
CA LYS A 120 3.95 22.80 24.07
C LYS A 120 5.08 23.13 25.04
N ARG A 121 6.23 23.59 24.54
CA ARG A 121 7.34 24.04 25.39
C ARG A 121 6.99 25.34 26.12
N HIS A 122 6.31 26.28 25.48
CA HIS A 122 5.85 27.51 26.13
C HIS A 122 4.86 27.23 27.26
N LEU A 123 3.90 26.33 27.04
CA LEU A 123 2.96 25.90 28.10
C LEU A 123 3.71 25.25 29.28
N ALA A 124 4.62 24.31 29.00
CA ALA A 124 5.40 23.64 30.03
C ALA A 124 6.35 24.59 30.80
N GLN A 125 6.82 25.67 30.17
CA GLN A 125 7.63 26.70 30.84
C GLN A 125 6.81 27.46 31.89
N LEU A 126 5.56 27.80 31.56
CA LEU A 126 4.64 28.43 32.50
C LEU A 126 4.31 27.49 33.68
N ASP A 127 3.94 26.24 33.40
CA ASP A 127 3.65 25.24 34.44
C ASP A 127 4.83 25.06 35.41
N LYS A 128 6.05 24.99 34.87
CA LYS A 128 7.28 24.86 35.66
C LYS A 128 7.51 26.09 36.53
N LEU A 129 7.32 27.29 35.97
CA LEU A 129 7.48 28.54 36.73
C LEU A 129 6.47 28.63 37.88
N GLU A 130 5.23 28.20 37.65
CA GLU A 130 4.20 28.16 38.70
C GLU A 130 4.51 27.13 39.78
N SER A 131 5.09 25.99 39.43
CA SER A 131 5.49 24.96 40.40
C SER A 131 6.62 25.40 41.35
N CYS A 132 7.52 26.29 40.89
CA CYS A 132 8.64 26.83 41.67
C CYS A 132 8.26 28.06 42.51
N LYS A 133 6.99 28.46 42.55
CA LYS A 133 6.51 29.67 43.25
C LYS A 133 6.94 29.74 44.73
N HIS A 134 7.00 28.60 45.41
CA HIS A 134 7.34 28.54 46.84
C HIS A 134 8.84 28.75 47.14
N ASP A 135 9.70 28.59 46.14
CA ASP A 135 11.17 28.68 46.29
C ASP A 135 11.71 30.10 46.04
N VAL A 136 10.85 31.02 45.56
CA VAL A 136 11.22 32.41 45.25
C VAL A 136 11.17 33.26 46.52
N ARG A 137 12.26 33.29 47.29
CA ARG A 137 12.40 34.18 48.47
C ARG A 137 13.13 35.49 48.18
N ASP A 138 14.01 35.52 47.18
CA ASP A 138 15.01 36.60 47.06
C ASP A 138 14.82 37.57 45.87
N ASN A 139 13.82 37.39 45.00
CA ASN A 139 13.57 38.36 43.91
C ASN A 139 12.16 38.27 43.29
N LEU A 140 11.16 38.88 43.95
CA LEU A 140 9.76 38.83 43.55
C LEU A 140 9.48 39.55 42.22
N GLU A 141 10.16 40.67 41.96
CA GLU A 141 9.97 41.48 40.75
C GLU A 141 10.41 40.75 39.48
N LEU A 142 11.56 40.06 39.52
CA LEU A 142 12.03 39.24 38.40
C LEU A 142 11.06 38.08 38.09
N TYR A 143 10.49 37.48 39.14
CA TYR A 143 9.51 36.40 38.99
C TYR A 143 8.23 36.89 38.31
N GLU A 144 7.66 38.02 38.75
CA GLU A 144 6.43 38.56 38.15
C GLU A 144 6.65 38.98 36.69
N ASN A 145 7.79 39.59 36.35
CA ASN A 145 8.12 39.95 34.96
C ASN A 145 8.26 38.72 34.04
N LEU A 146 8.99 37.68 34.49
CA LEU A 146 9.12 36.42 33.75
C LEU A 146 7.77 35.71 33.61
N LYS A 147 6.94 35.78 34.64
CA LYS A 147 5.60 35.19 34.62
C LYS A 147 4.70 35.89 33.60
N GLU A 148 4.73 37.22 33.55
CA GLU A 148 3.97 37.97 32.56
C GLU A 148 4.39 37.60 31.13
N GLU A 149 5.69 37.50 30.86
CA GLU A 149 6.22 37.08 29.56
C GLU A 149 5.76 35.65 29.19
N TYR A 150 5.92 34.68 30.10
CA TYR A 150 5.51 33.30 29.85
C TYR A 150 4.00 33.14 29.71
N LEU A 151 3.21 33.95 30.43
CA LEU A 151 1.76 33.97 30.30
C LEU A 151 1.33 34.47 28.91
N GLN A 152 1.98 35.52 28.39
CA GLN A 152 1.71 36.02 27.04
C GLN A 152 2.05 34.96 25.97
N LEU A 153 3.21 34.32 26.07
CA LEU A 153 3.61 33.24 25.15
C LEU A 153 2.68 32.02 25.24
N ALA A 154 2.24 31.67 26.44
CA ALA A 154 1.28 30.58 26.65
C ALA A 154 -0.08 30.89 26.02
N ASN A 155 -0.62 32.09 26.20
CA ASN A 155 -1.90 32.49 25.58
C ASN A 155 -1.85 32.42 24.05
N ILE A 156 -0.75 32.87 23.44
CA ILE A 156 -0.52 32.74 21.99
C ILE A 156 -0.45 31.27 21.60
N ALA A 157 0.28 30.45 22.37
CA ALA A 157 0.42 29.02 22.13
C ALA A 157 -0.92 28.27 22.22
N GLU A 158 -1.76 28.55 23.21
CA GLU A 158 -3.10 27.94 23.36
C GLU A 158 -3.99 28.27 22.17
N HIS A 159 -4.13 29.55 21.85
CA HIS A 159 -4.91 29.99 20.68
C HIS A 159 -4.38 29.35 19.39
N SER A 160 -3.05 29.23 19.25
CA SER A 160 -2.43 28.61 18.08
C SER A 160 -2.67 27.12 17.96
N ILE A 161 -2.65 26.39 19.08
CA ILE A 161 -2.97 24.98 19.13
C ILE A 161 -4.43 24.75 18.71
N ASP A 162 -5.35 25.62 19.10
CA ASP A 162 -6.78 25.49 18.77
C ASP A 162 -7.04 25.61 17.27
N TYR A 163 -6.53 26.65 16.60
CA TYR A 163 -6.74 26.77 15.15
C TYR A 163 -5.92 25.74 14.35
N TYR A 164 -4.79 25.25 14.87
CA TYR A 164 -4.08 24.10 14.29
C TYR A 164 -4.91 22.81 14.38
N LYS A 165 -5.61 22.60 15.49
CA LYS A 165 -6.53 21.47 15.66
C LYS A 165 -7.72 21.57 14.70
N ASN A 166 -8.26 22.76 14.49
CA ASN A 166 -9.33 22.98 13.51
C ASN A 166 -8.86 22.69 12.08
N PHE A 167 -7.68 23.20 11.70
CA PHE A 167 -7.06 22.90 10.40
C PHE A 167 -6.90 21.39 10.20
N TYR A 168 -6.35 20.70 11.20
CA TYR A 168 -6.19 19.24 11.20
C TYR A 168 -7.51 18.49 10.91
N LEU A 169 -8.59 18.85 11.62
CA LEU A 169 -9.91 18.24 11.43
C LEU A 169 -10.50 18.56 10.04
N GLN A 170 -10.33 19.79 9.56
CA GLN A 170 -10.81 20.20 8.24
C GLN A 170 -10.06 19.51 7.10
N VAL A 171 -8.74 19.34 7.20
CA VAL A 171 -7.94 18.55 6.23
C VAL A 171 -8.50 17.13 6.13
N ARG A 172 -8.72 16.48 7.28
CA ARG A 172 -9.27 15.12 7.34
C ARG A 172 -10.64 15.04 6.66
N GLU A 173 -11.60 15.88 7.06
CA GLU A 173 -12.96 15.87 6.48
C GLU A 173 -12.98 16.18 4.98
N THR A 174 -12.16 17.13 4.54
CA THR A 174 -12.04 17.48 3.11
C THR A 174 -11.53 16.30 2.29
N CYS A 175 -10.51 15.59 2.80
CA CYS A 175 -9.96 14.41 2.14
C CYS A 175 -10.95 13.23 2.19
N LEU A 176 -11.67 13.02 3.29
CA LEU A 176 -12.69 11.97 3.38
C LEU A 176 -13.85 12.22 2.41
N THR A 177 -14.24 13.47 2.20
CA THR A 177 -15.20 13.84 1.16
C THR A 177 -14.63 13.56 -0.24
N GLY A 178 -13.32 13.66 -0.40
CA GLY A 178 -12.59 13.34 -1.63
C GLY A 178 -12.59 11.87 -2.03
N ILE A 179 -12.80 10.94 -1.09
CA ILE A 179 -12.76 9.49 -1.36
C ILE A 179 -14.11 8.83 -1.67
N ARG A 180 -15.20 9.61 -1.69
CA ARG A 180 -16.56 9.10 -1.98
C ARG A 180 -16.67 8.31 -3.30
N PRO A 181 -17.65 7.39 -3.42
CA PRO A 181 -17.97 6.74 -4.68
C PRO A 181 -18.15 7.76 -5.82
N GLY A 182 -17.61 7.46 -7.00
CA GLY A 182 -17.65 8.35 -8.16
C GLY A 182 -16.58 9.44 -8.21
N SER A 183 -15.81 9.68 -7.14
CA SER A 183 -14.63 10.57 -7.20
C SER A 183 -13.59 10.06 -8.21
N THR A 184 -12.91 11.00 -8.87
CA THR A 184 -11.83 10.69 -9.82
C THR A 184 -10.68 9.97 -9.11
N HIS A 185 -9.95 9.13 -9.85
CA HIS A 185 -8.77 8.44 -9.33
C HIS A 185 -7.76 9.41 -8.69
N THR A 186 -7.50 10.55 -9.36
CA THR A 186 -6.58 11.58 -8.86
C THR A 186 -7.05 12.16 -7.53
N ARG A 187 -8.35 12.50 -7.41
CA ARG A 187 -8.92 13.03 -6.17
C ARG A 187 -8.76 12.03 -5.02
N LYS A 188 -9.09 10.76 -5.25
CA LYS A 188 -8.94 9.70 -4.25
C LYS A 188 -7.48 9.49 -3.84
N LYS A 189 -6.57 9.37 -4.83
CA LYS A 189 -5.13 9.22 -4.61
C LYS A 189 -4.57 10.34 -3.73
N ASN A 190 -4.87 11.61 -4.08
CA ASN A 190 -4.39 12.77 -3.34
C ASN A 190 -4.98 12.79 -1.92
N SER A 191 -6.29 12.57 -1.79
CA SER A 191 -6.99 12.55 -0.49
C SER A 191 -6.42 11.50 0.46
N LEU A 192 -6.30 10.24 -0.01
CA LEU A 192 -5.76 9.14 0.79
C LEU A 192 -4.31 9.40 1.19
N ARG A 193 -3.51 9.96 0.28
CA ARG A 193 -2.11 10.30 0.59
C ARG A 193 -2.01 11.41 1.63
N ILE A 194 -2.88 12.42 1.58
CA ILE A 194 -2.90 13.51 2.56
C ILE A 194 -3.36 12.99 3.93
N ILE A 195 -4.42 12.16 4.00
CA ILE A 195 -4.85 11.51 5.26
C ILE A 195 -3.70 10.70 5.85
N GLN A 196 -2.99 9.92 5.04
CA GLN A 196 -1.85 9.14 5.51
C GLN A 196 -0.73 10.02 6.09
N LEU A 197 -0.46 11.18 5.48
CA LEU A 197 0.54 12.14 5.98
C LEU A 197 0.07 12.84 7.25
N GLU A 198 -1.22 13.17 7.34
CA GLU A 198 -1.87 13.73 8.53
C GLU A 198 -1.71 12.78 9.72
N GLU A 199 -2.01 11.50 9.53
CA GLU A 199 -1.81 10.46 10.54
C GLU A 199 -0.34 10.30 10.93
N GLU A 200 0.59 10.31 9.96
CA GLU A 200 2.04 10.19 10.19
C GLU A 200 2.59 11.33 11.05
N PHE A 201 2.16 12.58 10.79
CA PHE A 201 2.75 13.75 11.45
C PHE A 201 1.98 14.22 12.68
N LEU A 202 0.66 14.15 12.68
CA LEU A 202 -0.19 14.92 13.61
C LEU A 202 -1.12 14.08 14.49
N ALA A 203 -1.39 12.80 14.19
CA ALA A 203 -2.29 11.98 15.01
C ALA A 203 -1.86 11.88 16.49
N ASN A 204 -0.54 11.83 16.75
CA ASN A 204 -0.01 11.83 18.11
C ASN A 204 -0.15 13.18 18.83
N GLU A 205 -0.20 14.28 18.08
CA GLU A 205 -0.36 15.62 18.64
C GLU A 205 -1.81 15.87 19.04
N PHE A 206 -2.76 15.30 18.28
CA PHE A 206 -4.21 15.46 18.45
C PHE A 206 -4.93 14.15 18.78
N ARG A 207 -4.36 13.32 19.68
CA ARG A 207 -4.93 12.00 20.05
C ARG A 207 -6.39 12.04 20.50
N ASN A 208 -6.86 13.17 21.04
CA ASN A 208 -8.23 13.35 21.49
C ASN A 208 -9.22 13.54 20.32
N SER A 209 -8.73 13.79 19.10
CA SER A 209 -9.51 13.92 17.87
C SER A 209 -9.70 12.54 17.22
N ALA A 210 -10.37 11.65 17.94
CA ALA A 210 -10.59 10.27 17.53
C ALA A 210 -11.41 10.16 16.23
N TRP A 211 -11.20 9.07 15.50
CA TRP A 211 -12.02 8.69 14.36
C TRP A 211 -13.47 8.47 14.77
N THR A 212 -14.41 8.92 13.93
CA THR A 212 -15.84 8.62 14.10
C THR A 212 -16.24 7.39 13.28
N ARG A 213 -17.40 6.79 13.60
CA ARG A 213 -17.95 5.67 12.83
C ARG A 213 -18.18 6.06 11.36
N GLU A 214 -18.76 7.24 11.10
CA GLU A 214 -19.01 7.72 9.74
C GLU A 214 -17.71 7.87 8.93
N GLN A 215 -16.64 8.39 9.54
CA GLN A 215 -15.34 8.51 8.88
C GLN A 215 -14.73 7.14 8.58
N ALA A 216 -14.84 6.20 9.53
CA ALA A 216 -14.38 4.82 9.35
C ALA A 216 -15.15 4.10 8.23
N ASP A 217 -16.47 4.30 8.15
CA ASP A 217 -17.33 3.73 7.10
C ASP A 217 -16.95 4.24 5.70
N LYS A 218 -16.64 5.54 5.55
CA LYS A 218 -16.16 6.11 4.27
C LYS A 218 -14.86 5.45 3.80
N LEU A 219 -13.92 5.20 4.73
CA LEU A 219 -12.67 4.50 4.42
C LEU A 219 -12.93 3.03 4.10
N PHE A 220 -13.81 2.37 4.85
CA PHE A 220 -14.17 0.98 4.61
C PHE A 220 -14.84 0.80 3.24
N GLU A 221 -15.78 1.68 2.87
CA GLU A 221 -16.39 1.71 1.54
C GLU A 221 -15.34 1.92 0.44
N CYS A 222 -14.38 2.83 0.64
CA CYS A 222 -13.26 3.03 -0.28
C CYS A 222 -12.42 1.74 -0.43
N LEU A 223 -12.12 1.03 0.67
CA LEU A 223 -11.39 -0.23 0.63
C LEU A 223 -12.13 -1.27 -0.24
N LEU A 224 -13.45 -1.36 -0.11
CA LEU A 224 -14.28 -2.32 -0.82
C LEU A 224 -14.48 -1.96 -2.29
N LEU A 225 -14.84 -0.72 -2.59
CA LEU A 225 -15.34 -0.32 -3.91
C LEU A 225 -14.30 0.29 -4.85
N ASP A 226 -13.11 0.67 -4.36
CA ASP A 226 -12.10 1.28 -5.25
C ASP A 226 -11.57 0.27 -6.27
N THR A 227 -11.24 0.72 -7.48
CA THR A 227 -10.72 -0.14 -8.55
C THR A 227 -9.19 -0.24 -8.56
N TYR A 228 -8.50 0.65 -7.83
CA TYR A 228 -7.05 0.75 -7.84
C TYR A 228 -6.45 0.13 -6.58
N GLU A 229 -5.59 -0.88 -6.75
CA GLU A 229 -4.91 -1.57 -5.66
C GLU A 229 -4.10 -0.61 -4.77
N THR A 230 -3.44 0.39 -5.37
CA THR A 230 -2.67 1.39 -4.62
C THR A 230 -3.52 2.18 -3.62
N ASN A 231 -4.77 2.49 -3.97
CA ASN A 231 -5.70 3.19 -3.08
C ASN A 231 -6.18 2.26 -1.97
N LYS A 232 -6.50 0.99 -2.29
CA LYS A 232 -6.85 -0.02 -1.30
C LYS A 232 -5.73 -0.24 -0.29
N GLU A 233 -4.48 -0.32 -0.74
CA GLU A 233 -3.31 -0.48 0.13
C GLU A 233 -3.13 0.69 1.11
N VAL A 234 -3.27 1.93 0.64
CA VAL A 234 -3.19 3.12 1.52
C VAL A 234 -4.38 3.14 2.49
N THR A 235 -5.58 2.84 2.01
CA THR A 235 -6.80 2.78 2.83
C THR A 235 -6.68 1.73 3.92
N TYR A 236 -6.21 0.52 3.59
CA TYR A 236 -5.96 -0.55 4.55
C TYR A 236 -4.99 -0.11 5.66
N LYS A 237 -3.89 0.57 5.30
CA LYS A 237 -2.91 1.09 6.28
C LYS A 237 -3.48 2.14 7.22
N ILE A 238 -4.44 2.96 6.75
CA ILE A 238 -5.15 3.91 7.60
C ILE A 238 -6.07 3.14 8.55
N LEU A 239 -6.88 2.22 8.01
CA LEU A 239 -7.84 1.42 8.76
C LEU A 239 -7.18 0.56 9.87
N THR A 240 -5.95 0.06 9.67
CA THR A 240 -5.23 -0.71 10.70
C THR A 240 -4.92 0.09 11.97
N ASN A 241 -4.99 1.42 11.92
CA ASN A 241 -4.79 2.29 13.07
C ASN A 241 -6.11 2.75 13.72
N ILE A 242 -7.26 2.41 13.12
CA ILE A 242 -8.58 2.77 13.62
C ILE A 242 -9.07 1.68 14.59
N ASN A 243 -9.81 2.08 15.63
CA ASN A 243 -10.42 1.14 16.57
C ASN A 243 -11.36 0.16 15.81
N PRO A 244 -11.16 -1.18 15.92
CA PRO A 244 -11.98 -2.18 15.25
C PRO A 244 -13.50 -2.06 15.51
N ASN A 245 -13.91 -1.53 16.68
CA ASN A 245 -15.32 -1.36 17.03
C ASN A 245 -16.02 -0.29 16.15
N LEU A 246 -15.26 0.69 15.63
CA LEU A 246 -15.80 1.67 14.69
C LEU A 246 -16.12 1.03 13.34
N LEU A 247 -15.38 0.00 12.97
CA LEU A 247 -15.56 -0.81 11.76
C LEU A 247 -16.54 -1.97 11.97
N GLN A 248 -17.19 -2.05 13.14
CA GLN A 248 -18.11 -3.12 13.52
C GLN A 248 -17.46 -4.51 13.47
N LEU A 249 -16.14 -4.57 13.70
CA LEU A 249 -15.39 -5.82 13.70
C LEU A 249 -15.52 -6.59 15.03
N ASP A 250 -16.24 -6.04 16.01
CA ASP A 250 -16.66 -6.71 17.23
C ASP A 250 -17.94 -7.56 17.04
N ASP A 251 -18.68 -7.37 15.94
CA ASP A 251 -19.85 -8.16 15.59
C ASP A 251 -19.44 -9.43 14.80
N GLU A 252 -19.70 -10.60 15.39
CA GLU A 252 -19.40 -11.90 14.78
C GLU A 252 -20.12 -12.12 13.45
N THR A 253 -21.36 -11.65 13.32
CA THR A 253 -22.14 -11.77 12.07
C THR A 253 -21.51 -10.92 10.98
N LYS A 254 -21.11 -9.69 11.33
CA LYS A 254 -20.48 -8.78 10.37
C LYS A 254 -19.13 -9.31 9.87
N VAL A 255 -18.32 -9.83 10.78
CA VAL A 255 -17.00 -10.42 10.45
C VAL A 255 -17.19 -11.68 9.61
N GLN A 256 -18.20 -12.49 9.92
CA GLN A 256 -18.56 -13.65 9.11
C GLN A 256 -18.95 -13.23 7.69
N GLU A 257 -19.83 -12.25 7.51
CA GLU A 257 -20.21 -11.71 6.19
C GLU A 257 -18.98 -11.21 5.40
N ILE A 258 -18.05 -10.51 6.05
CA ILE A 258 -16.82 -10.03 5.41
C ILE A 258 -16.01 -11.21 4.85
N ILE A 259 -15.88 -12.29 5.63
CA ILE A 259 -15.15 -13.50 5.19
C ILE A 259 -15.90 -14.20 4.06
N GLU A 260 -17.22 -14.39 4.16
CA GLU A 260 -18.03 -15.03 3.10
C GLU A 260 -17.93 -14.27 1.77
N VAL A 261 -18.03 -12.94 1.82
CA VAL A 261 -17.86 -12.09 0.65
C VAL A 261 -16.43 -12.16 0.12
N ALA A 262 -15.41 -12.16 0.99
CA ALA A 262 -14.03 -12.31 0.57
C ALA A 262 -13.80 -13.64 -0.16
N LEU A 263 -14.32 -14.75 0.35
CA LEU A 263 -14.20 -16.06 -0.32
C LEU A 263 -14.92 -16.05 -1.67
N LYS A 264 -16.14 -15.51 -1.74
CA LYS A 264 -16.89 -15.38 -3.01
C LYS A 264 -16.15 -14.54 -4.05
N LEU A 265 -15.61 -13.38 -3.65
CA LEU A 265 -14.83 -12.50 -4.53
C LEU A 265 -13.47 -13.11 -4.91
N GLY A 266 -12.87 -13.92 -4.03
CA GLY A 266 -11.65 -14.67 -4.30
C GLY A 266 -11.82 -15.66 -5.47
N ASN A 267 -13.02 -16.23 -5.64
CA ASN A 267 -13.36 -17.08 -6.77
C ASN A 267 -13.87 -16.33 -8.02
N SER A 268 -14.05 -15.00 -7.95
CA SER A 268 -14.57 -14.22 -9.07
C SER A 268 -13.57 -14.13 -10.20
N ILE A 269 -14.03 -14.37 -11.43
CA ILE A 269 -13.23 -14.25 -12.66
C ILE A 269 -12.70 -12.83 -12.91
N ARG A 270 -13.28 -11.81 -12.25
CA ARG A 270 -12.84 -10.41 -12.39
C ARG A 270 -11.62 -10.15 -11.49
N PRO A 271 -10.47 -9.73 -12.05
CA PRO A 271 -9.26 -9.57 -11.25
C PRO A 271 -9.35 -8.57 -10.09
N ILE A 272 -10.14 -7.51 -10.25
CA ILE A 272 -10.35 -6.48 -9.21
C ILE A 272 -11.07 -7.05 -7.96
N ASP A 273 -11.90 -8.07 -8.14
CA ASP A 273 -12.61 -8.72 -7.05
C ASP A 273 -11.63 -9.53 -6.21
N SER A 274 -10.68 -10.24 -6.83
CA SER A 274 -9.62 -10.97 -6.12
C SER A 274 -8.74 -10.04 -5.27
N ILE A 275 -8.44 -8.83 -5.76
CA ILE A 275 -7.71 -7.83 -4.98
C ILE A 275 -8.56 -7.41 -3.77
N THR A 276 -9.84 -7.09 -3.99
CA THR A 276 -10.76 -6.71 -2.90
C THR A 276 -10.90 -7.82 -1.86
N ALA A 277 -11.06 -9.07 -2.29
CA ALA A 277 -11.11 -10.26 -1.45
C ALA A 277 -9.90 -10.34 -0.50
N SER A 278 -8.70 -10.10 -1.02
CA SER A 278 -7.48 -10.16 -0.21
C SER A 278 -7.44 -9.10 0.89
N TYR A 279 -7.94 -7.89 0.63
CA TYR A 279 -8.05 -6.83 1.63
C TYR A 279 -9.17 -7.08 2.64
N MET A 280 -10.29 -7.67 2.21
CA MET A 280 -11.37 -8.09 3.10
C MET A 280 -10.92 -9.22 4.04
N ALA A 281 -10.17 -10.20 3.53
CA ALA A 281 -9.57 -11.22 4.37
C ALA A 281 -8.60 -10.60 5.39
N ARG A 282 -7.71 -9.69 4.96
CA ARG A 282 -6.77 -9.02 5.88
C ARG A 282 -7.45 -8.14 6.92
N ILE A 283 -8.48 -7.37 6.56
CA ILE A 283 -9.17 -6.50 7.52
C ILE A 283 -9.94 -7.30 8.57
N SER A 284 -10.48 -8.48 8.22
CA SER A 284 -11.13 -9.37 9.17
C SER A 284 -10.18 -9.85 10.29
N LEU A 285 -8.87 -9.94 10.03
CA LEU A 285 -7.88 -10.31 11.05
C LEU A 285 -7.70 -9.26 12.15
N LEU A 286 -8.18 -8.03 11.96
CA LEU A 286 -8.19 -6.99 12.99
C LEU A 286 -9.33 -7.19 14.01
N SER A 287 -10.28 -8.08 13.72
CA SER A 287 -11.43 -8.33 14.58
C SER A 287 -11.02 -9.04 15.88
N PRO A 288 -11.50 -8.58 17.06
CA PRO A 288 -11.32 -9.31 18.31
C PRO A 288 -12.08 -10.65 18.35
N VAL A 289 -13.13 -10.82 17.54
CA VAL A 289 -13.96 -12.03 17.50
C VAL A 289 -13.59 -13.00 16.37
N ILE A 290 -12.53 -12.70 15.60
CA ILE A 290 -12.10 -13.48 14.43
C ILE A 290 -11.94 -14.97 14.73
N LYS A 291 -11.35 -15.32 15.88
CA LYS A 291 -11.13 -16.71 16.27
C LYS A 291 -12.44 -17.49 16.39
N THR A 292 -13.45 -16.90 17.03
CA THR A 292 -14.77 -17.51 17.19
C THR A 292 -15.44 -17.72 15.84
N VAL A 293 -15.32 -16.73 14.94
CA VAL A 293 -15.90 -16.78 13.60
C VAL A 293 -15.22 -17.87 12.75
N LEU A 294 -13.89 -17.95 12.73
CA LEU A 294 -13.17 -18.96 11.94
C LEU A 294 -13.50 -20.39 12.39
N ASN A 295 -13.65 -20.63 13.70
CA ASN A 295 -14.02 -21.95 14.23
C ASN A 295 -15.39 -22.45 13.73
N ARG A 296 -16.28 -21.58 13.23
CA ARG A 296 -17.56 -22.00 12.62
C ARG A 296 -17.38 -22.62 11.25
N TYR A 297 -16.31 -22.25 10.53
CA TYR A 297 -16.00 -22.80 9.21
C TYR A 297 -15.30 -24.13 9.32
N MET A 298 -14.31 -24.20 10.21
CA MET A 298 -13.48 -25.38 10.39
C MET A 298 -12.94 -25.39 11.82
N GLU A 299 -13.11 -26.50 12.53
CA GLU A 299 -12.35 -26.73 13.75
C GLU A 299 -10.99 -27.32 13.37
N ILE A 300 -9.92 -26.60 13.69
CA ILE A 300 -8.56 -27.07 13.43
C ILE A 300 -7.96 -27.55 14.75
N ASP A 301 -7.57 -28.83 14.77
CA ASP A 301 -6.85 -29.44 15.88
C ASP A 301 -5.49 -28.76 16.07
N GLY A 302 -5.44 -27.81 17.00
CA GLY A 302 -4.23 -27.06 17.31
C GLY A 302 -4.52 -25.93 18.28
N ALA A 303 -3.71 -25.81 19.34
CA ALA A 303 -3.81 -24.64 20.21
C ALA A 303 -3.40 -23.39 19.41
N ILE A 304 -4.36 -22.50 19.13
CA ILE A 304 -4.11 -21.16 18.61
C ILE A 304 -3.32 -20.40 19.68
N LYS A 305 -2.03 -20.20 19.44
CA LYS A 305 -1.09 -19.58 20.40
C LYS A 305 -0.75 -18.15 20.02
N SER A 306 -0.95 -17.77 18.77
CA SER A 306 -0.50 -16.50 18.22
C SER A 306 -1.45 -15.93 17.15
N ALA A 307 -1.27 -14.65 16.82
CA ALA A 307 -1.97 -14.01 15.70
C ALA A 307 -1.61 -14.64 14.34
N ASP A 308 -0.37 -15.14 14.22
CA ASP A 308 0.05 -15.89 13.03
C ASP A 308 -0.80 -17.17 12.87
N ASP A 309 -1.09 -17.90 13.96
CA ASP A 309 -1.93 -19.12 13.89
C ASP A 309 -3.38 -18.82 13.49
N ILE A 310 -3.92 -17.67 13.90
CA ILE A 310 -5.25 -17.19 13.44
C ILE A 310 -5.21 -16.93 11.92
N THR A 311 -4.14 -16.30 11.45
CA THR A 311 -3.94 -16.05 10.02
C THR A 311 -3.80 -17.36 9.24
N LEU A 312 -3.10 -18.35 9.80
CA LEU A 312 -2.99 -19.69 9.21
C LEU A 312 -4.35 -20.37 9.09
N HIS A 313 -5.20 -20.27 10.11
CA HIS A 313 -6.55 -20.82 10.05
C HIS A 313 -7.34 -20.24 8.86
N LEU A 314 -7.32 -18.90 8.69
CA LEU A 314 -7.96 -18.27 7.53
C LEU A 314 -7.33 -18.74 6.20
N ILE A 315 -6.00 -18.91 6.14
CA ILE A 315 -5.32 -19.46 4.96
C ILE A 315 -5.82 -20.88 4.65
N ILE A 316 -5.99 -21.75 5.65
CA ILE A 316 -6.50 -23.12 5.47
C ILE A 316 -7.92 -23.09 4.91
N ILE A 317 -8.80 -22.23 5.43
CA ILE A 317 -10.15 -22.04 4.88
C ILE A 317 -10.10 -21.62 3.40
N VAL A 318 -9.18 -20.70 3.03
CA VAL A 318 -8.99 -20.29 1.63
C VAL A 318 -8.46 -21.44 0.76
N ILE A 319 -7.55 -22.28 1.29
CA ILE A 319 -7.05 -23.47 0.60
C ILE A 319 -8.18 -24.46 0.32
N GLU A 320 -9.07 -24.72 1.29
CA GLU A 320 -10.23 -25.59 1.10
C GLU A 320 -11.11 -25.12 -0.06
N GLN A 321 -11.31 -23.79 -0.19
CA GLN A 321 -12.05 -23.22 -1.31
C GLN A 321 -11.32 -23.35 -2.66
N LEU A 322 -9.98 -23.40 -2.67
CA LEU A 322 -9.16 -23.53 -3.88
C LEU A 322 -9.04 -24.98 -4.38
N ARG A 323 -9.17 -25.99 -3.51
CA ARG A 323 -9.06 -27.41 -3.88
C ARG A 323 -10.03 -27.85 -4.98
N GLY A 324 -11.27 -27.36 -4.94
CA GLY A 324 -12.27 -27.65 -5.97
C GLY A 324 -11.88 -27.09 -7.35
N PRO A 325 -11.67 -25.77 -7.47
CA PRO A 325 -11.19 -25.14 -8.70
C PRO A 325 -9.88 -25.73 -9.24
N ALA A 326 -8.93 -26.07 -8.37
CA ALA A 326 -7.64 -26.66 -8.78
C ALA A 326 -7.80 -28.06 -9.40
N ARG A 327 -8.66 -28.91 -8.82
CA ARG A 327 -9.00 -30.22 -9.39
C ARG A 327 -9.66 -30.07 -10.76
N LEU A 328 -10.66 -29.20 -10.87
CA LEU A 328 -11.34 -28.93 -12.13
C LEU A 328 -10.37 -28.40 -13.21
N ALA A 329 -9.40 -27.56 -12.84
CA ALA A 329 -8.40 -27.06 -13.77
C ALA A 329 -7.53 -28.16 -14.36
N SER A 330 -7.18 -29.17 -13.55
CA SER A 330 -6.40 -30.32 -14.00
C SER A 330 -7.17 -31.23 -14.98
N GLU A 331 -8.49 -31.30 -14.84
CA GLU A 331 -9.39 -32.07 -15.72
C GLU A 331 -9.73 -31.29 -17.00
N ASN A 332 -10.21 -30.05 -16.83
CA ASN A 332 -10.65 -29.16 -17.90
C ASN A 332 -10.42 -27.68 -17.54
N ILE A 333 -9.29 -27.15 -18.01
CA ILE A 333 -8.90 -25.75 -17.79
C ILE A 333 -9.90 -24.74 -18.37
N ILE A 334 -10.60 -25.05 -19.45
CA ILE A 334 -11.58 -24.14 -20.08
C ILE A 334 -12.76 -23.94 -19.13
N THR A 335 -13.33 -25.04 -18.63
CA THR A 335 -14.46 -25.00 -17.69
C THR A 335 -14.05 -24.35 -16.36
N ALA A 336 -12.84 -24.65 -15.88
CA ALA A 336 -12.30 -24.04 -14.67
C ALA A 336 -12.18 -22.52 -14.81
N ALA A 337 -11.56 -22.03 -15.88
CA ALA A 337 -11.35 -20.59 -16.11
C ALA A 337 -12.65 -19.82 -16.38
N ALA A 338 -13.71 -20.50 -16.83
CA ALA A 338 -15.03 -19.91 -17.03
C ALA A 338 -15.78 -19.68 -15.71
N ARG A 339 -15.60 -20.58 -14.73
CA ARG A 339 -16.39 -20.62 -13.49
C ARG A 339 -15.63 -20.13 -12.26
N HIS A 340 -14.30 -20.12 -12.31
CA HIS A 340 -13.45 -19.91 -11.15
C HIS A 340 -12.26 -19.00 -11.46
N SER A 341 -11.78 -18.34 -10.41
CA SER A 341 -10.48 -17.68 -10.41
C SER A 341 -9.45 -18.57 -9.73
N LEU A 342 -8.55 -19.14 -10.53
CA LEU A 342 -7.45 -19.97 -10.03
C LEU A 342 -6.37 -19.12 -9.32
N TYR A 343 -6.28 -17.84 -9.66
CA TYR A 343 -5.29 -16.91 -9.11
C TYR A 343 -5.79 -16.15 -7.89
N GLY A 344 -7.10 -15.98 -7.72
CA GLY A 344 -7.65 -15.08 -6.70
C GLY A 344 -7.42 -15.57 -5.27
N TYR A 345 -7.59 -16.88 -5.03
CA TYR A 345 -7.25 -17.48 -3.74
C TYR A 345 -5.74 -17.52 -3.49
N LEU A 346 -4.92 -17.75 -4.54
CA LEU A 346 -3.45 -17.67 -4.41
C LEU A 346 -2.98 -16.27 -3.99
N LEU A 347 -3.60 -15.23 -4.56
CA LEU A 347 -3.36 -13.83 -4.15
C LEU A 347 -3.73 -13.62 -2.68
N CYS A 348 -4.89 -14.11 -2.23
CA CYS A 348 -5.31 -14.03 -0.84
C CYS A 348 -4.30 -14.73 0.08
N ILE A 349 -3.90 -15.97 -0.24
CA ILE A 349 -2.91 -16.75 0.52
C ILE A 349 -1.59 -15.97 0.63
N ARG A 350 -1.07 -15.45 -0.49
CA ARG A 350 0.19 -14.70 -0.51
C ARG A 350 0.13 -13.45 0.36
N LEU A 351 -0.97 -12.69 0.28
CA LEU A 351 -1.12 -11.46 1.07
C LEU A 351 -1.39 -11.74 2.55
N LEU A 352 -2.09 -12.83 2.90
CA LEU A 352 -2.23 -13.29 4.29
C LEU A 352 -0.89 -13.79 4.85
N LEU A 353 -0.12 -14.58 4.09
CA LEU A 353 1.23 -14.99 4.52
C LEU A 353 2.14 -13.78 4.77
N SER A 354 1.98 -12.71 3.99
CA SER A 354 2.77 -11.47 4.15
C SER A 354 2.57 -10.76 5.49
N THR A 355 1.51 -11.05 6.23
CA THR A 355 1.28 -10.50 7.58
C THR A 355 1.92 -11.33 8.69
N CYS A 356 2.43 -12.52 8.38
CA CYS A 356 2.97 -13.47 9.36
C CYS A 356 4.50 -13.40 9.46
N ASN A 357 5.03 -13.81 10.61
CA ASN A 357 6.48 -13.99 10.76
C ASN A 357 6.87 -15.46 10.55
N LEU A 358 7.03 -15.87 9.29
CA LEU A 358 7.32 -17.26 8.91
C LEU A 358 8.57 -17.84 9.59
N LYS A 359 9.57 -17.01 9.92
CA LYS A 359 10.79 -17.46 10.62
C LYS A 359 10.51 -18.05 11.99
N LYS A 360 9.48 -17.55 12.68
CA LYS A 360 9.09 -18.05 14.02
C LYS A 360 8.32 -19.36 13.97
N GLN A 361 7.85 -19.78 12.78
CA GLN A 361 6.94 -20.91 12.61
C GLN A 361 7.61 -22.22 12.21
N ALA A 362 8.95 -22.24 12.10
CA ALA A 362 9.76 -23.38 11.63
C ALA A 362 9.47 -24.73 12.33
N ASN A 363 9.02 -24.70 13.59
CA ASN A 363 8.78 -25.89 14.41
C ASN A 363 7.32 -26.36 14.43
N SER A 364 6.40 -25.61 13.81
CA SER A 364 4.99 -25.96 13.86
C SER A 364 4.62 -26.90 12.72
N LYS A 365 4.20 -28.12 13.09
CA LYS A 365 3.77 -29.14 12.13
C LYS A 365 2.63 -28.65 11.23
N LEU A 366 1.63 -27.97 11.80
CA LEU A 366 0.50 -27.44 11.02
C LEU A 366 0.97 -26.43 9.97
N TRP A 367 1.93 -25.56 10.31
CA TRP A 367 2.53 -24.63 9.35
C TRP A 367 3.29 -25.37 8.25
N ILE A 368 4.14 -26.34 8.61
CA ILE A 368 4.90 -27.15 7.65
C ILE A 368 3.94 -27.85 6.68
N ASP A 369 2.91 -28.53 7.20
CA ASP A 369 1.93 -29.26 6.40
C ASP A 369 1.14 -28.32 5.47
N THR A 370 0.76 -27.13 5.96
CA THR A 370 0.06 -26.13 5.15
C THR A 370 0.95 -25.56 4.05
N ILE A 371 2.22 -25.25 4.32
CA ILE A 371 3.17 -24.77 3.30
C ILE A 371 3.43 -25.85 2.25
N ASN A 372 3.55 -27.11 2.66
CA ASN A 372 3.68 -28.25 1.75
C ASN A 372 2.47 -28.36 0.81
N GLU A 373 1.26 -28.21 1.34
CA GLU A 373 0.03 -28.21 0.56
C GLU A 373 -0.03 -27.05 -0.43
N ILE A 374 0.28 -25.82 0.01
CA ILE A 374 0.33 -24.64 -0.85
C ILE A 374 1.26 -24.88 -2.04
N ILE A 375 2.46 -25.42 -1.79
CA ILE A 375 3.42 -25.72 -2.87
C ILE A 375 2.86 -26.76 -3.84
N SER A 376 2.24 -27.82 -3.33
CA SER A 376 1.63 -28.88 -4.15
C SER A 376 0.53 -28.33 -5.07
N ILE A 377 -0.41 -27.55 -4.51
CA ILE A 377 -1.49 -26.92 -5.28
C ILE A 377 -0.92 -25.94 -6.32
N CYS A 378 0.06 -25.13 -5.95
CA CYS A 378 0.72 -24.21 -6.87
C CYS A 378 1.35 -24.92 -8.08
N LEU A 379 2.08 -26.02 -7.86
CA LEU A 379 2.66 -26.82 -8.94
C LEU A 379 1.58 -27.46 -9.83
N SER A 380 0.53 -28.02 -9.23
CA SER A 380 -0.61 -28.62 -9.94
C SER A 380 -1.35 -27.60 -10.83
N LEU A 381 -1.66 -26.42 -10.27
CA LEU A 381 -2.28 -25.32 -11.01
C LEU A 381 -1.40 -24.85 -12.16
N ASN A 382 -0.10 -24.70 -11.92
CA ASN A 382 0.81 -24.26 -12.97
C ASN A 382 0.85 -25.27 -14.13
N ASN A 383 0.99 -26.58 -13.82
CA ASN A 383 0.94 -27.65 -14.82
C ASN A 383 -0.33 -27.61 -15.68
N SER A 384 -1.47 -27.28 -15.06
CA SER A 384 -2.77 -27.18 -15.74
C SER A 384 -2.83 -26.03 -16.75
N VAL A 385 -2.14 -24.91 -16.45
CA VAL A 385 -2.17 -23.69 -17.27
C VAL A 385 -1.00 -23.57 -18.26
N THR A 386 0.07 -24.36 -18.09
CA THR A 386 1.26 -24.35 -18.97
C THR A 386 0.91 -24.48 -20.45
N GLN A 387 -0.05 -25.34 -20.79
CA GLN A 387 -0.52 -25.55 -22.18
C GLN A 387 -1.07 -24.28 -22.83
N ILE A 388 -1.62 -23.34 -22.05
CA ILE A 388 -2.17 -22.08 -22.53
C ILE A 388 -1.05 -21.05 -22.72
N VAL A 389 -0.24 -20.83 -21.67
CA VAL A 389 0.78 -19.76 -21.66
C VAL A 389 2.01 -20.07 -22.53
N ASN A 390 2.24 -21.34 -22.87
CA ASN A 390 3.32 -21.79 -23.75
C ASN A 390 2.85 -21.99 -25.20
N SER A 391 1.56 -21.78 -25.49
CA SER A 391 1.02 -21.88 -26.85
C SER A 391 1.66 -20.84 -27.79
N SER A 392 1.76 -21.15 -29.09
CA SER A 392 2.46 -20.29 -30.06
C SER A 392 1.76 -18.96 -30.35
N SER A 393 0.44 -18.89 -30.10
CA SER A 393 -0.34 -17.65 -30.17
C SER A 393 -1.38 -17.65 -29.04
N PRO A 394 -0.96 -17.37 -27.78
CA PRO A 394 -1.85 -17.45 -26.62
C PRO A 394 -3.07 -16.52 -26.72
N GLU A 395 -2.93 -15.42 -27.46
CA GLU A 395 -3.95 -14.39 -27.65
C GLU A 395 -4.89 -14.66 -28.83
N GLY A 396 -4.55 -15.59 -29.73
CA GLY A 396 -5.26 -15.80 -31.00
C GLY A 396 -6.37 -16.84 -30.95
N HIS A 397 -6.05 -18.08 -30.56
CA HIS A 397 -6.98 -19.21 -30.49
C HIS A 397 -6.61 -20.12 -29.32
N LEU A 398 -7.58 -20.87 -28.78
CA LEU A 398 -7.28 -21.94 -27.83
C LEU A 398 -6.43 -23.02 -28.54
N PRO A 399 -5.54 -23.73 -27.81
CA PRO A 399 -4.88 -24.91 -28.35
C PRO A 399 -5.90 -25.87 -28.97
N MET A 400 -5.62 -26.41 -30.16
CA MET A 400 -6.56 -27.26 -30.92
C MET A 400 -7.07 -28.47 -30.12
N ASP A 401 -6.25 -29.00 -29.20
CA ASP A 401 -6.62 -30.12 -28.32
C ASP A 401 -7.70 -29.77 -27.28
N LEU A 402 -7.93 -28.47 -27.06
CA LEU A 402 -8.92 -27.95 -26.13
C LEU A 402 -10.26 -27.64 -26.83
N ASP A 403 -10.30 -27.53 -28.16
CA ASP A 403 -11.54 -27.26 -28.91
C ASP A 403 -12.59 -28.38 -28.69
N ASN A 404 -12.15 -29.63 -28.59
CA ASN A 404 -13.03 -30.77 -28.27
C ASN A 404 -13.64 -30.68 -26.85
N LYS A 405 -12.94 -30.04 -25.90
CA LYS A 405 -13.41 -29.84 -24.52
C LYS A 405 -14.37 -28.65 -24.37
N ILE A 406 -14.54 -27.83 -25.42
CA ILE A 406 -15.53 -26.74 -25.48
C ILE A 406 -16.93 -27.32 -25.74
N LEU A 407 -17.02 -28.41 -26.53
CA LEU A 407 -18.29 -29.05 -26.89
C LEU A 407 -18.96 -29.79 -25.72
N ASP A 408 -18.17 -30.22 -24.72
CA ASP A 408 -18.66 -30.86 -23.49
C ASP A 408 -18.96 -29.86 -22.35
N ALA A 409 -18.72 -28.56 -22.56
CA ALA A 409 -18.99 -27.53 -21.56
C ALA A 409 -20.48 -27.17 -21.57
N ASP A 410 -21.24 -27.87 -20.74
CA ASP A 410 -22.66 -27.63 -20.46
C ASP A 410 -22.85 -26.29 -19.70
N SER A 411 -22.63 -25.15 -20.37
CA SER A 411 -22.73 -23.82 -19.75
C SER A 411 -23.33 -22.74 -20.66
N ASP A 412 -24.30 -22.01 -20.12
CA ASP A 412 -24.95 -20.81 -20.69
C ASP A 412 -24.00 -19.61 -20.95
N THR A 413 -22.72 -19.71 -20.58
CA THR A 413 -21.72 -18.66 -20.75
C THR A 413 -20.70 -19.03 -21.82
N ALA A 414 -20.67 -18.29 -22.92
CA ALA A 414 -19.66 -18.44 -23.97
C ALA A 414 -18.26 -18.16 -23.41
N VAL A 415 -17.43 -19.21 -23.30
CA VAL A 415 -16.06 -19.10 -22.81
C VAL A 415 -15.17 -18.56 -23.93
N THR A 416 -14.52 -17.43 -23.70
CA THR A 416 -13.59 -16.85 -24.68
C THR A 416 -12.15 -17.31 -24.43
N PRO A 417 -11.31 -17.44 -25.48
CA PRO A 417 -9.88 -17.69 -25.32
C PRO A 417 -9.19 -16.66 -24.42
N GLN A 418 -9.64 -15.40 -24.46
CA GLN A 418 -9.11 -14.32 -23.62
C GLN A 418 -9.37 -14.55 -22.12
N MET A 419 -10.54 -15.08 -21.75
CA MET A 419 -10.84 -15.44 -20.36
C MET A 419 -9.91 -16.54 -19.85
N VAL A 420 -9.73 -17.60 -20.65
CA VAL A 420 -8.84 -18.71 -20.32
C VAL A 420 -7.40 -18.21 -20.20
N LEU A 421 -6.92 -17.44 -21.17
CA LEU A 421 -5.59 -16.84 -21.14
C LEU A 421 -5.40 -15.96 -19.89
N LEU A 422 -6.35 -15.07 -19.59
CA LEU A 422 -6.31 -14.19 -18.42
C LEU A 422 -6.17 -14.98 -17.12
N CYS A 423 -7.00 -16.01 -16.94
CA CYS A 423 -6.93 -16.87 -15.78
C CYS A 423 -5.58 -17.59 -15.71
N SER A 424 -5.13 -18.15 -16.83
CA SER A 424 -3.86 -18.90 -16.92
C SER A 424 -2.65 -18.04 -16.57
N TRP A 425 -2.42 -16.91 -17.25
CA TRP A 425 -1.21 -16.11 -17.00
C TRP A 425 -1.22 -15.46 -15.60
N ARG A 426 -2.38 -15.08 -15.07
CA ARG A 426 -2.49 -14.58 -13.69
C ARG A 426 -2.20 -15.67 -12.66
N THR A 427 -2.58 -16.92 -12.96
CA THR A 427 -2.22 -18.07 -12.12
C THR A 427 -0.70 -18.25 -12.09
N VAL A 428 -0.04 -18.22 -13.27
CA VAL A 428 1.43 -18.27 -13.33
C VAL A 428 2.05 -17.14 -12.51
N LYS A 429 1.56 -15.90 -12.68
CA LYS A 429 2.01 -14.73 -11.91
C LYS A 429 1.93 -15.00 -10.41
N GLU A 430 0.77 -15.36 -9.88
CA GLU A 430 0.59 -15.49 -8.43
C GLU A 430 1.37 -16.67 -7.86
N VAL A 431 1.50 -17.79 -8.59
CA VAL A 431 2.38 -18.91 -8.20
C VAL A 431 3.84 -18.46 -8.15
N SER A 432 4.34 -17.78 -9.18
CA SER A 432 5.73 -17.30 -9.23
C SER A 432 6.05 -16.32 -8.09
N LEU A 433 5.16 -15.38 -7.81
CA LEU A 433 5.33 -14.43 -6.71
C LEU A 433 5.24 -15.11 -5.34
N LEU A 434 4.35 -16.10 -5.18
CA LEU A 434 4.23 -16.86 -3.94
C LEU A 434 5.47 -17.72 -3.69
N PHE A 435 6.00 -18.38 -4.71
CA PHE A 435 7.26 -19.13 -4.62
C PHE A 435 8.46 -18.26 -4.28
N GLY A 436 8.61 -17.10 -4.93
CA GLY A 436 9.64 -16.13 -4.57
C GLY A 436 9.52 -15.69 -3.10
N TYR A 437 8.32 -15.33 -2.67
CA TYR A 437 8.05 -14.91 -1.30
C TYR A 437 8.37 -16.02 -0.27
N LEU A 438 7.90 -17.25 -0.52
CA LEU A 438 8.17 -18.39 0.35
C LEU A 438 9.67 -18.67 0.44
N ALA A 439 10.38 -18.72 -0.69
CA ALA A 439 11.82 -18.93 -0.71
C ALA A 439 12.58 -17.84 0.05
N GLU A 440 12.19 -16.57 -0.12
CA GLU A 440 12.86 -15.44 0.51
C GLU A 440 12.62 -15.38 2.04
N LYS A 441 11.39 -15.62 2.49
CA LYS A 441 10.96 -15.36 3.87
C LYS A 441 10.91 -16.59 4.78
N SER A 442 10.78 -17.79 4.22
CA SER A 442 10.62 -19.01 5.02
C SER A 442 11.97 -19.55 5.51
N PRO A 443 12.03 -20.12 6.72
CA PRO A 443 13.20 -20.86 7.19
C PRO A 443 13.34 -22.17 6.39
N ILE A 444 14.56 -22.45 5.95
CA ILE A 444 14.91 -23.67 5.21
C ILE A 444 15.49 -24.69 6.18
N GLU A 445 15.09 -25.95 6.03
CA GLU A 445 15.59 -27.07 6.83
C GLU A 445 17.13 -27.16 6.77
N GLY A 446 17.77 -27.06 7.93
CA GLY A 446 19.23 -27.19 8.06
C GLY A 446 20.03 -25.91 7.84
N GLU A 447 19.40 -24.72 7.79
CA GLU A 447 20.10 -23.42 7.77
C GLU A 447 20.61 -23.01 9.16
N ASP A 448 19.69 -22.82 10.12
CA ASP A 448 19.99 -22.41 11.51
C ASP A 448 19.38 -23.35 12.57
N VAL A 449 18.32 -24.07 12.20
CA VAL A 449 17.56 -25.01 13.05
C VAL A 449 17.37 -26.31 12.26
N ASN A 450 17.29 -27.45 12.96
CA ASN A 450 17.07 -28.75 12.32
C ASN A 450 15.70 -28.85 11.60
N SER A 451 14.75 -27.98 11.92
CA SER A 451 13.43 -27.89 11.29
C SER A 451 13.32 -26.61 10.45
N GLY A 452 12.54 -26.68 9.38
CA GLY A 452 12.24 -25.55 8.51
C GLY A 452 10.84 -25.69 7.91
N LEU A 453 10.29 -24.59 7.42
CA LEU A 453 9.03 -24.61 6.67
C LEU A 453 9.23 -25.13 5.24
N LEU A 454 10.46 -25.00 4.71
CA LEU A 454 10.83 -25.49 3.40
C LEU A 454 11.94 -26.52 3.50
N SER A 455 11.72 -27.67 2.88
CA SER A 455 12.76 -28.67 2.65
C SER A 455 13.68 -28.25 1.49
N LYS A 456 14.87 -28.85 1.45
CA LYS A 456 15.84 -28.63 0.36
C LYS A 456 15.28 -29.04 -1.00
N ASP A 457 14.54 -30.15 -1.04
CA ASP A 457 13.90 -30.66 -2.26
C ASP A 457 12.84 -29.69 -2.80
N GLN A 458 12.05 -29.07 -1.90
CA GLN A 458 11.08 -28.04 -2.32
C GLN A 458 11.75 -26.82 -2.92
N ILE A 459 12.89 -26.36 -2.36
CA ILE A 459 13.65 -25.25 -2.92
C ILE A 459 14.14 -25.57 -4.33
N ILE A 460 14.66 -26.79 -4.54
CA ILE A 460 15.11 -27.25 -5.87
C ILE A 460 13.93 -27.28 -6.84
N LYS A 461 12.81 -27.92 -6.45
CA LYS A 461 11.58 -27.99 -7.27
C LYS A 461 11.04 -26.61 -7.64
N ILE A 462 11.02 -25.68 -6.69
CA ILE A 462 10.60 -24.29 -6.93
C ILE A 462 11.54 -23.63 -7.95
N GLY A 463 12.85 -23.79 -7.78
CA GLY A 463 13.85 -23.22 -8.68
C GLY A 463 13.75 -23.77 -10.09
N ASP A 464 13.73 -25.09 -10.25
CA ASP A 464 13.58 -25.77 -11.54
C ASP A 464 12.27 -25.38 -12.24
N HIS A 465 11.20 -25.22 -11.46
CA HIS A 465 9.91 -24.74 -11.96
C HIS A 465 10.00 -23.31 -12.52
N LEU A 466 10.60 -22.37 -11.77
CA LEU A 466 10.78 -20.99 -12.21
C LEU A 466 11.71 -20.89 -13.44
N VAL A 467 12.77 -21.68 -13.49
CA VAL A 467 13.66 -21.79 -14.66
C VAL A 467 12.90 -22.29 -15.88
N THR A 468 12.08 -23.33 -15.72
CA THR A 468 11.23 -23.86 -16.79
C THR A 468 10.28 -22.79 -17.32
N LEU A 469 9.63 -22.03 -16.43
CA LEU A 469 8.78 -20.91 -16.84
C LEU A 469 9.56 -19.85 -17.65
N LEU A 470 10.77 -19.48 -17.23
CA LEU A 470 11.63 -18.51 -17.92
C LEU A 470 12.22 -19.00 -19.25
N CYS A 471 12.20 -20.31 -19.49
CA CYS A 471 12.69 -20.90 -20.74
C CYS A 471 11.57 -21.14 -21.77
N GLU A 472 10.37 -21.50 -21.29
CA GLU A 472 9.29 -22.00 -22.14
C GLU A 472 8.12 -21.01 -22.31
N THR A 473 7.92 -20.08 -21.37
CA THR A 473 6.71 -19.23 -21.34
C THR A 473 6.77 -18.14 -22.40
N LYS A 474 5.69 -18.01 -23.19
CA LYS A 474 5.59 -17.00 -24.26
C LYS A 474 4.83 -15.75 -23.83
N HIS A 475 3.90 -15.88 -22.87
CA HIS A 475 3.12 -14.75 -22.39
C HIS A 475 3.99 -13.80 -21.54
N ARG A 476 4.09 -12.55 -21.99
CA ARG A 476 4.96 -11.53 -21.36
C ARG A 476 4.69 -11.31 -19.89
N GLY A 477 3.43 -11.10 -19.53
CA GLY A 477 3.05 -10.88 -18.13
C GLY A 477 3.30 -12.08 -17.22
N ALA A 478 3.50 -13.28 -17.76
CA ALA A 478 3.79 -14.48 -16.97
C ALA A 478 5.31 -14.60 -16.71
N PHE A 479 6.15 -14.52 -17.75
CA PHE A 479 7.60 -14.64 -17.56
C PHE A 479 8.21 -13.44 -16.81
N GLU A 480 7.65 -12.23 -16.94
CA GLU A 480 8.11 -11.06 -16.17
C GLU A 480 7.92 -11.28 -14.66
N GLN A 481 6.87 -12.00 -14.26
CA GLN A 481 6.59 -12.30 -12.85
C GLN A 481 7.32 -13.55 -12.37
N ALA A 482 7.57 -14.52 -13.26
CA ALA A 482 8.52 -15.61 -13.01
C ALA A 482 9.92 -15.07 -12.70
N HIS A 483 10.38 -14.05 -13.43
CA HIS A 483 11.64 -13.37 -13.15
C HIS A 483 11.69 -12.76 -11.75
N VAL A 484 10.65 -12.04 -11.32
CA VAL A 484 10.59 -11.47 -9.96
C VAL A 484 10.71 -12.55 -8.88
N GLY A 485 9.99 -13.67 -9.05
CA GLY A 485 10.09 -14.81 -8.12
C GLY A 485 11.46 -15.47 -8.13
N PHE A 486 12.06 -15.64 -9.30
CA PHE A 486 13.39 -16.22 -9.48
C PHE A 486 14.49 -15.33 -8.90
N GLU A 487 14.40 -14.01 -9.09
CA GLU A 487 15.33 -13.03 -8.52
C GLU A 487 15.33 -13.11 -6.98
N GLN A 488 14.14 -13.18 -6.35
CA GLN A 488 14.01 -13.35 -4.91
C GLN A 488 14.67 -14.64 -4.42
N LEU A 489 14.45 -15.75 -5.14
CA LEU A 489 15.09 -17.04 -4.86
C LEU A 489 16.62 -16.94 -4.98
N CYS A 490 17.16 -16.43 -6.08
CA CYS A 490 18.60 -16.30 -6.30
C CYS A 490 19.27 -15.43 -5.22
N LYS A 491 18.67 -14.27 -4.90
CA LYS A 491 19.13 -13.39 -3.81
C LYS A 491 19.20 -14.10 -2.46
N ARG A 492 18.27 -15.02 -2.20
CA ARG A 492 18.28 -15.84 -0.99
C ARG A 492 19.37 -16.90 -1.05
N LEU A 493 19.43 -17.69 -2.13
CA LEU A 493 20.37 -18.81 -2.30
C LEU A 493 21.83 -18.36 -2.19
N TRP A 494 22.19 -17.23 -2.82
CA TRP A 494 23.55 -16.68 -2.74
C TRP A 494 24.01 -16.30 -1.33
N ARG A 495 23.07 -16.06 -0.40
CA ARG A 495 23.37 -15.74 0.99
C ARG A 495 23.42 -16.97 1.91
N LEU A 496 23.00 -18.14 1.41
CA LEU A 496 23.03 -19.38 2.19
C LEU A 496 24.46 -19.90 2.31
N LYS A 497 24.78 -20.45 3.49
CA LYS A 497 26.08 -21.11 3.75
C LYS A 497 26.15 -22.53 3.20
N GLN A 498 25.00 -23.13 2.85
CA GLN A 498 24.92 -24.50 2.39
C GLN A 498 25.29 -24.59 0.89
N PRO A 499 26.40 -25.26 0.52
CA PRO A 499 26.88 -25.27 -0.87
C PRO A 499 25.88 -25.85 -1.86
N SER A 500 25.18 -26.92 -1.48
CA SER A 500 24.22 -27.60 -2.37
C SER A 500 23.05 -26.74 -2.83
N LEU A 501 22.72 -25.67 -2.09
CA LEU A 501 21.68 -24.72 -2.45
C LEU A 501 22.27 -23.42 -3.02
N ASN A 502 23.40 -22.98 -2.46
CA ASN A 502 24.11 -21.77 -2.88
C ASN A 502 24.59 -21.85 -4.34
N GLU A 503 24.97 -23.03 -4.83
CA GLU A 503 25.47 -23.24 -6.18
C GLU A 503 24.38 -23.34 -7.25
N LEU A 504 23.12 -23.52 -6.87
CA LEU A 504 22.01 -23.73 -7.82
C LEU A 504 21.86 -22.61 -8.87
N PRO A 505 21.91 -21.30 -8.53
CA PRO A 505 21.83 -20.24 -9.53
C PRO A 505 22.94 -20.34 -10.59
N LYS A 506 24.16 -20.72 -10.15
CA LYS A 506 25.30 -20.91 -11.05
C LYS A 506 25.07 -22.12 -11.96
N LEU A 507 24.53 -23.22 -11.41
CA LEU A 507 24.21 -24.43 -12.16
C LEU A 507 23.15 -24.16 -13.24
N TRP A 508 22.04 -23.49 -12.90
CA TRP A 508 20.99 -23.14 -13.85
C TRP A 508 21.51 -22.24 -14.98
N LEU A 509 22.38 -21.27 -14.66
CA LEU A 509 23.03 -20.43 -15.67
C LEU A 509 23.91 -21.25 -16.62
N TYR A 510 24.73 -22.17 -16.11
CA TYR A 510 25.54 -23.04 -16.97
C TYR A 510 24.69 -23.94 -17.85
N GLN A 511 23.63 -24.54 -17.30
CA GLN A 511 22.69 -25.36 -18.05
C GLN A 511 22.02 -24.56 -19.17
N LEU A 512 21.61 -23.31 -18.88
CA LEU A 512 21.06 -22.40 -19.88
C LEU A 512 22.07 -22.07 -20.99
N LEU A 513 23.33 -21.75 -20.64
CA LEU A 513 24.38 -21.45 -21.63
C LEU A 513 24.70 -22.66 -22.51
N LEU A 514 24.74 -23.87 -21.94
CA LEU A 514 24.89 -25.12 -22.69
C LEU A 514 23.71 -25.36 -23.64
N ALA A 515 22.48 -25.08 -23.18
CA ALA A 515 21.29 -25.17 -24.01
C ALA A 515 21.32 -24.16 -25.18
N ILE A 516 21.71 -22.90 -24.93
CA ILE A 516 21.82 -21.85 -25.96
C ILE A 516 22.88 -22.19 -27.01
N THR A 517 24.01 -22.76 -26.58
CA THR A 517 25.10 -23.17 -27.48
C THR A 517 24.83 -24.49 -28.23
N GLY A 518 23.73 -25.17 -27.94
CA GLY A 518 23.38 -26.46 -28.55
C GLY A 518 24.27 -27.62 -28.09
N LEU A 519 25.04 -27.43 -27.00
CA LEU A 519 25.92 -28.44 -26.42
C LEU A 519 25.21 -29.32 -25.37
N SER A 520 23.93 -29.07 -25.10
CA SER A 520 23.11 -29.89 -24.20
C SER A 520 22.68 -31.21 -24.86
N SER A 521 22.84 -32.31 -24.14
CA SER A 521 22.37 -33.66 -24.52
C SER A 521 20.87 -33.88 -24.28
N SER A 522 20.19 -32.95 -23.62
CA SER A 522 18.74 -32.97 -23.42
C SER A 522 18.07 -32.02 -24.42
N ASN A 523 16.90 -32.42 -24.94
CA ASN A 523 16.01 -31.56 -25.75
C ASN A 523 15.58 -30.34 -24.93
N SER A 524 16.44 -29.33 -24.81
CA SER A 524 16.13 -28.08 -24.13
C SER A 524 15.05 -27.40 -24.94
N LYS A 525 13.81 -27.38 -24.43
CA LYS A 525 12.67 -26.65 -25.00
C LYS A 525 12.87 -25.14 -24.84
N LEU A 526 13.98 -24.61 -25.35
CA LEU A 526 14.16 -23.18 -25.49
C LEU A 526 13.14 -22.68 -26.50
N CYS A 527 12.30 -21.75 -26.08
CA CYS A 527 11.33 -21.16 -26.99
C CYS A 527 12.05 -20.32 -28.06
N ALA A 528 12.01 -20.79 -29.31
CA ALA A 528 12.68 -20.17 -30.46
C ALA A 528 12.04 -18.85 -30.97
N THR A 529 11.16 -18.22 -30.19
CA THR A 529 10.46 -17.00 -30.60
C THR A 529 11.33 -15.75 -30.49
N ARG A 530 11.09 -14.76 -31.37
CA ARG A 530 11.80 -13.45 -31.46
C ARG A 530 11.93 -12.66 -30.14
N ARG A 531 11.10 -12.95 -29.14
CA ARG A 531 11.22 -12.51 -27.75
C ARG A 531 11.57 -13.75 -26.94
N SER A 532 12.80 -13.88 -26.50
CA SER A 532 13.40 -15.11 -25.98
C SER A 532 12.83 -15.57 -24.62
N ALA A 533 11.52 -15.80 -24.51
CA ALA A 533 10.76 -16.45 -23.42
C ALA A 533 11.09 -16.16 -21.93
N GLY A 534 11.90 -15.16 -21.62
CA GLY A 534 12.40 -14.91 -20.26
C GLY A 534 13.90 -15.21 -20.09
N VAL A 535 14.58 -15.78 -21.10
CA VAL A 535 16.01 -16.12 -21.06
C VAL A 535 16.90 -14.91 -20.73
N PRO A 536 16.74 -13.70 -21.32
CA PRO A 536 17.51 -12.54 -20.90
C PRO A 536 17.29 -12.17 -19.44
N PHE A 537 16.06 -12.31 -18.94
CA PHE A 537 15.70 -12.06 -17.53
C PHE A 537 16.28 -13.12 -16.59
N MET A 538 16.54 -14.34 -17.07
CA MET A 538 17.21 -15.36 -16.26
C MET A 538 18.71 -15.08 -16.10
N VAL A 539 19.33 -14.39 -17.06
CA VAL A 539 20.77 -14.04 -17.05
C VAL A 539 21.04 -12.75 -16.27
N GLN A 540 20.13 -11.78 -16.34
CA GLN A 540 20.16 -10.52 -15.55
C GLN A 540 20.09 -10.81 -14.06
#